data_AF-A0A5K1DH91-F1
#
_entry.id   AF-A0A5K1DH91-F1
#
_cell.length_a   1.000
_cell.length_b   1.000
_cell.length_c   1.000
_cell.angle_alpha   90.00
_cell.angle_beta   90.00
_cell.angle_gamma   90.00
#
_symmetry.space_group_name_H-M   'P 1'
#
loop_
_entity.id
_entity.type
_entity.pdbx_description
1 polymer ?
#
loop_
_entity_poly.entity_id
_entity_poly.type
_entity_poly.pdbx_seq_one_letter_code
_entity_poly.pdbx_strand_id
1 'polypeptide(L)'
;PIDQLIAFPLSAEVVASHIKSGNGVAIIISFLGHSEAEHRLYAFRLANVLSQKVEQALAHELKSANQLAFLKEKLLAEDSSSDERAMAASILANLNLSQDEVKKMLGVSLIGWIVGAIKEQKPSSGKGSFRRSSSLVEGLLGLLVHFSRSSDPEILSGVKENNLMAIFRDALCISSQARAKKLAAQGLQYLSEAVPSWVAAQHTELQPPKGLSFPLIFVCCKEPPLPAACPVHNAGCDEDNTFCLLKGHAVKPLVELLSDESSRVQRTAVEALSTLVSNPHNLKQTVQELDQLGAVQELMSLFTTLRPGTLQEKVIWMVEKILRVESEALAYSTDQGFVKCLVDAFKYGNANTKRLAQDSLTNLK
;
A
#
# COMPACT_ATOMS: atom_id res chain seq x y z
N PRO A 1 -6.59 14.00 30.25
CA PRO A 1 -7.80 13.26 29.80
C PRO A 1 -7.70 12.78 28.33
N ILE A 2 -7.31 13.63 27.38
CA ILE A 2 -7.10 13.25 25.97
C ILE A 2 -5.91 12.31 25.80
N ASP A 3 -4.81 12.53 26.55
CA ASP A 3 -3.65 11.63 26.49
C ASP A 3 -3.94 10.22 27.04
N GLN A 4 -4.95 10.08 27.93
CA GLN A 4 -5.42 8.78 28.42
C GLN A 4 -6.28 8.05 27.38
N LEU A 5 -6.99 8.76 26.50
CA LEU A 5 -7.71 8.17 25.36
C LEU A 5 -6.76 7.57 24.32
N ILE A 6 -5.55 8.13 24.19
CA ILE A 6 -4.52 7.62 23.28
C ILE A 6 -3.86 6.36 23.86
N ALA A 7 -3.82 6.20 25.19
CA ALA A 7 -3.10 5.12 25.87
C ALA A 7 -3.87 3.79 25.96
N PHE A 8 -5.20 3.77 25.81
CA PHE A 8 -6.03 2.56 25.99
C PHE A 8 -6.96 2.28 24.78
N PRO A 9 -6.59 1.35 23.87
CA PRO A 9 -7.27 1.15 22.58
C PRO A 9 -8.74 0.75 22.67
N LEU A 10 -9.10 -0.10 23.64
CA LEU A 10 -10.48 -0.56 23.88
C LEU A 10 -11.36 0.57 24.48
N SER A 11 -10.78 1.42 25.32
CA SER A 11 -11.48 2.59 25.87
C SER A 11 -11.71 3.67 24.81
N ALA A 12 -10.78 3.82 23.86
CA ALA A 12 -10.88 4.82 22.79
C ALA A 12 -12.03 4.52 21.83
N GLU A 13 -12.32 3.24 21.57
CA GLU A 13 -13.37 2.82 20.64
C GLU A 13 -14.78 3.05 21.21
N VAL A 14 -14.96 2.72 22.49
CA VAL A 14 -16.18 3.01 23.25
C VAL A 14 -16.42 4.51 23.33
N VAL A 15 -15.38 5.29 23.64
CA VAL A 15 -15.50 6.75 23.73
C VAL A 15 -15.78 7.39 22.36
N ALA A 16 -15.13 6.93 21.28
CA ALA A 16 -15.43 7.40 19.94
C ALA A 16 -16.89 7.12 19.54
N SER A 17 -17.42 5.96 19.93
CA SER A 17 -18.83 5.61 19.73
C SER A 17 -19.77 6.55 20.52
N HIS A 18 -19.45 6.85 21.78
CA HIS A 18 -20.22 7.81 22.57
C HIS A 18 -20.18 9.23 21.97
N ILE A 19 -19.01 9.70 21.56
CA ILE A 19 -18.85 11.00 20.87
C ILE A 19 -19.72 11.05 19.61
N LYS A 20 -19.72 9.97 18.81
CA LYS A 20 -20.59 9.84 17.63
C LYS A 20 -22.08 9.93 18.02
N SER A 21 -22.51 9.20 19.05
CA SER A 21 -23.92 9.18 19.47
C SER A 21 -24.42 10.52 20.05
N GLY A 22 -23.52 11.32 20.62
CA GLY A 22 -23.82 12.59 21.27
C GLY A 22 -23.63 13.83 20.39
N ASN A 23 -23.63 13.70 19.05
CA ASN A 23 -23.34 14.79 18.11
C ASN A 23 -21.97 15.46 18.30
N GLY A 24 -21.04 14.80 19.00
CA GLY A 24 -19.74 15.37 19.32
C GLY A 24 -18.84 15.54 18.09
N VAL A 25 -19.06 14.76 17.03
CA VAL A 25 -18.33 14.88 15.76
C VAL A 25 -18.54 16.25 15.11
N ALA A 26 -19.79 16.70 15.00
CA ALA A 26 -20.12 18.00 14.43
C ALA A 26 -19.55 19.16 15.27
N ILE A 27 -19.62 19.04 16.60
CA ILE A 27 -19.04 20.02 17.53
C ILE A 27 -17.53 20.12 17.30
N ILE A 28 -16.80 19.00 17.31
CA ILE A 28 -15.35 18.97 17.08
C ILE A 28 -14.99 19.63 15.76
N ILE A 29 -15.74 19.35 14.69
CA ILE A 29 -15.50 19.94 13.37
C ILE A 29 -15.67 21.46 13.38
N SER A 30 -16.66 22.00 14.10
CA SER A 30 -16.83 23.46 14.21
C SER A 30 -15.64 24.17 14.85
N PHE A 31 -14.85 23.46 15.68
CA PHE A 31 -13.66 24.01 16.31
C PHE A 31 -12.40 23.95 15.44
N LEU A 32 -12.42 23.28 14.28
CA LEU A 32 -11.25 23.22 13.38
C LEU A 32 -10.85 24.62 12.87
N GLY A 33 -11.84 25.49 12.65
CA GLY A 33 -11.65 26.88 12.21
C GLY A 33 -11.63 27.91 13.34
N HIS A 34 -11.53 27.50 14.61
CA HIS A 34 -11.61 28.42 15.75
C HIS A 34 -10.50 29.48 15.72
N SER A 35 -10.73 30.69 16.23
CA SER A 35 -9.72 31.78 16.22
C SER A 35 -8.52 31.46 17.12
N GLU A 36 -8.76 30.82 18.26
CA GLU A 36 -7.72 30.43 19.21
C GLU A 36 -7.00 29.13 18.79
N ALA A 37 -5.67 29.19 18.72
CA ALA A 37 -4.83 28.09 18.25
C ALA A 37 -4.91 26.83 19.12
N GLU A 38 -5.04 26.98 20.43
CA GLU A 38 -5.10 25.84 21.35
C GLU A 38 -6.37 25.02 21.14
N HIS A 39 -7.52 25.69 21.03
CA HIS A 39 -8.80 25.07 20.72
C HIS A 39 -8.79 24.36 19.37
N ARG A 40 -8.22 25.00 18.33
CA ARG A 40 -8.04 24.34 17.03
C ARG A 40 -7.20 23.09 17.15
N LEU A 41 -6.05 23.16 17.82
CA LEU A 41 -5.14 22.02 17.94
C LEU A 41 -5.80 20.82 18.64
N TYR A 42 -6.58 21.05 19.70
CA TYR A 42 -7.34 19.96 20.33
C TYR A 42 -8.41 19.39 19.40
N ALA A 43 -9.10 20.23 18.61
CA ALA A 43 -10.04 19.78 17.61
C ALA A 43 -9.37 18.90 16.54
N PHE A 44 -8.20 19.32 16.02
CA PHE A 44 -7.40 18.52 15.09
C PHE A 44 -6.97 17.17 15.68
N ARG A 45 -6.52 17.15 16.95
CA ARG A 45 -6.14 15.90 17.64
C ARG A 45 -7.32 14.95 17.75
N LEU A 46 -8.47 15.45 18.20
CA LEU A 46 -9.68 14.64 18.36
C LEU A 46 -10.20 14.16 17.01
N ALA A 47 -10.27 15.03 16.01
CA ALA A 47 -10.66 14.66 14.64
C ALA A 47 -9.75 13.59 14.05
N ASN A 48 -8.43 13.67 14.28
CA ASN A 48 -7.49 12.65 13.82
C ASN A 48 -7.74 11.29 14.49
N VAL A 49 -8.04 11.25 15.79
CA VAL A 49 -8.41 10.00 16.48
C VAL A 49 -9.73 9.45 15.92
N LEU A 50 -10.74 10.30 15.76
CA LEU A 50 -12.05 9.90 15.22
C LEU A 50 -11.96 9.41 13.77
N SER A 51 -11.06 9.98 12.96
CA SER A 51 -10.86 9.56 11.57
C SER A 51 -10.41 8.10 11.43
N GLN A 52 -9.82 7.53 12.49
CA GLN A 52 -9.38 6.12 12.52
C GLN A 52 -10.43 5.16 13.09
N LYS A 53 -11.45 5.68 13.79
CA LYS A 53 -12.40 4.89 14.60
C LYS A 53 -13.85 4.99 14.14
N VAL A 54 -14.28 6.18 13.74
CA VAL A 54 -15.64 6.49 13.28
C VAL A 54 -15.59 7.29 11.96
N GLU A 55 -14.69 6.87 11.07
CA GLU A 55 -14.38 7.50 9.78
C GLU A 55 -15.62 7.95 9.02
N GLN A 56 -16.60 7.06 8.81
CA GLN A 56 -17.81 7.38 8.05
C GLN A 56 -18.60 8.55 8.63
N ALA A 57 -18.70 8.65 9.97
CA ALA A 57 -19.40 9.75 10.63
C ALA A 57 -18.61 11.05 10.51
N LEU A 58 -17.29 11.00 10.69
CA LEU A 58 -16.42 12.16 10.51
C LEU A 58 -16.45 12.65 9.05
N ALA A 59 -16.38 11.74 8.09
CA ALA A 59 -16.42 12.05 6.66
C ALA A 59 -17.74 12.73 6.27
N HIS A 60 -18.87 12.23 6.79
CA HIS A 60 -20.19 12.86 6.57
C HIS A 60 -20.20 14.31 7.06
N GLU A 61 -19.77 14.55 8.30
CA GLU A 61 -19.78 15.90 8.89
C GLU A 61 -18.76 16.84 8.24
N LEU A 62 -17.58 16.34 7.85
CA LEU A 62 -16.59 17.16 7.13
C LEU A 62 -17.11 17.59 5.76
N LYS A 63 -17.87 16.73 5.08
CA LYS A 63 -18.49 17.03 3.78
C LYS A 63 -19.66 18.00 3.94
N SER A 64 -20.53 17.77 4.91
CA SER A 64 -21.68 18.66 5.17
C SER A 64 -21.24 20.07 5.57
N ALA A 65 -20.16 20.19 6.34
CA ALA A 65 -19.58 21.46 6.76
C ALA A 65 -18.60 22.08 5.73
N ASN A 66 -18.40 21.44 4.57
CA ASN A 66 -17.42 21.82 3.55
C ASN A 66 -15.99 22.03 4.10
N GLN A 67 -15.61 21.27 5.11
CA GLN A 67 -14.34 21.40 5.84
C GLN A 67 -13.18 20.62 5.19
N LEU A 68 -13.44 19.80 4.18
CA LEU A 68 -12.38 19.13 3.44
C LEU A 68 -11.42 20.15 2.81
N ALA A 69 -11.95 21.16 2.11
CA ALA A 69 -11.13 22.20 1.47
C ALA A 69 -10.29 22.95 2.50
N PHE A 70 -10.89 23.29 3.65
CA PHE A 70 -10.19 23.91 4.77
C PHE A 70 -9.01 23.07 5.30
N LEU A 71 -9.18 21.75 5.43
CA LEU A 71 -8.08 20.86 5.84
C LEU A 71 -6.93 20.87 4.83
N LYS A 72 -7.24 20.89 3.53
CA LYS A 72 -6.22 20.99 2.48
C LYS A 72 -5.51 22.35 2.52
N GLU A 73 -6.23 23.44 2.70
CA GLU A 73 -5.64 24.77 2.86
C GLU A 73 -4.70 24.79 4.06
N LYS A 74 -5.12 24.24 5.20
CA LYS A 74 -4.27 24.13 6.40
C LYS A 74 -3.04 23.27 6.22
N LEU A 75 -3.11 22.23 5.39
CA LEU A 75 -1.93 21.43 5.03
C LEU A 75 -0.90 22.23 4.23
N LEU A 76 -1.37 23.05 3.30
CA LEU A 76 -0.54 23.82 2.36
C LEU A 76 -0.04 25.15 2.94
N ALA A 77 -0.74 25.71 3.92
CA ALA A 77 -0.46 27.03 4.46
C ALA A 77 0.87 27.07 5.23
N GLU A 78 1.72 28.03 4.87
CA GLU A 78 3.05 28.23 5.46
C GLU A 78 2.99 28.74 6.90
N ASP A 79 1.93 29.46 7.25
CA ASP A 79 1.67 30.00 8.59
C ASP A 79 1.17 28.95 9.58
N SER A 80 0.78 27.77 9.09
CA SER A 80 0.20 26.71 9.91
C SER A 80 1.29 25.91 10.62
N SER A 81 1.02 25.56 11.87
CA SER A 81 1.99 24.81 12.67
C SER A 81 2.26 23.43 12.07
N SER A 82 3.47 22.89 12.28
CA SER A 82 3.82 21.54 11.81
C SER A 82 2.85 20.46 12.33
N ASP A 83 2.30 20.65 13.54
CA ASP A 83 1.35 19.72 14.14
C ASP A 83 -0.03 19.80 13.46
N GLU A 84 -0.55 21.01 13.21
CA GLU A 84 -1.80 21.20 12.46
C GLU A 84 -1.68 20.64 11.03
N ARG A 85 -0.54 20.88 10.34
CA ARG A 85 -0.28 20.32 9.00
C ARG A 85 -0.25 18.80 9.02
N ALA A 86 0.45 18.20 9.99
CA ALA A 86 0.52 16.74 10.13
C ALA A 86 -0.85 16.12 10.44
N MET A 87 -1.66 16.76 11.29
CA MET A 87 -3.00 16.29 11.62
C MET A 87 -3.96 16.46 10.45
N ALA A 88 -3.90 17.59 9.72
CA ALA A 88 -4.70 17.81 8.51
C ALA A 88 -4.41 16.72 7.46
N ALA A 89 -3.13 16.47 7.17
CA ALA A 89 -2.72 15.39 6.28
C ALA A 89 -3.24 14.02 6.76
N SER A 90 -3.07 13.73 8.05
CA SER A 90 -3.47 12.44 8.63
C SER A 90 -4.99 12.24 8.60
N ILE A 91 -5.78 13.27 8.89
CA ILE A 91 -7.25 13.22 8.82
C ILE A 91 -7.66 12.91 7.39
N LEU A 92 -7.21 13.70 6.41
CA LEU A 92 -7.54 13.50 5.00
C LEU A 92 -7.12 12.11 4.49
N ALA A 93 -5.93 11.64 4.88
CA ALA A 93 -5.44 10.31 4.56
C ALA A 93 -6.29 9.17 5.12
N ASN A 94 -6.94 9.35 6.27
CA ASN A 94 -7.76 8.32 6.90
C ASN A 94 -9.18 8.22 6.31
N LEU A 95 -9.65 9.24 5.58
CA LEU A 95 -11.00 9.26 5.00
C LEU A 95 -11.10 8.37 3.76
N ASN A 96 -12.24 7.73 3.55
CA ASN A 96 -12.56 7.04 2.29
C ASN A 96 -13.04 8.06 1.25
N LEU A 97 -12.09 8.70 0.57
CA LEU A 97 -12.37 9.68 -0.48
C LEU A 97 -12.83 8.99 -1.77
N SER A 98 -13.81 9.59 -2.44
CA SER A 98 -14.23 9.16 -3.78
C SER A 98 -13.20 9.58 -4.84
N GLN A 99 -13.23 8.96 -6.02
CA GLN A 99 -12.34 9.33 -7.13
C GLN A 99 -12.53 10.80 -7.54
N ASP A 100 -13.77 11.29 -7.50
CA ASP A 100 -14.09 12.70 -7.73
C ASP A 100 -13.48 13.62 -6.65
N GLU A 101 -13.49 13.21 -5.39
CA GLU A 101 -12.88 13.99 -4.29
C GLU A 101 -11.36 14.04 -4.42
N VAL A 102 -10.72 12.91 -4.74
CA VAL A 102 -9.28 12.87 -5.00
C VAL A 102 -8.91 13.76 -6.20
N LYS A 103 -9.69 13.70 -7.28
CA LYS A 103 -9.42 14.49 -8.48
C LYS A 103 -9.71 15.98 -8.31
N LYS A 104 -10.90 16.35 -7.84
CA LYS A 104 -11.37 17.74 -7.81
C LYS A 104 -10.96 18.46 -6.53
N MET A 105 -11.04 17.80 -5.38
CA MET A 105 -10.77 18.43 -4.09
C MET A 105 -9.29 18.36 -3.72
N LEU A 106 -8.63 17.20 -3.81
CA LEU A 106 -7.18 17.11 -3.58
C LEU A 106 -6.39 17.68 -4.76
N GLY A 107 -6.76 17.34 -5.99
CA GLY A 107 -6.13 17.87 -7.20
C GLY A 107 -4.80 17.19 -7.54
N VAL A 108 -4.57 16.92 -8.83
CA VAL A 108 -3.37 16.22 -9.32
C VAL A 108 -2.08 16.99 -9.00
N SER A 109 -2.12 18.32 -9.01
CA SER A 109 -0.97 19.17 -8.64
C SER A 109 -0.49 18.97 -7.20
N LEU A 110 -1.33 18.45 -6.32
CA LEU A 110 -0.95 18.14 -4.94
C LEU A 110 0.09 17.01 -4.87
N ILE A 111 0.11 16.09 -5.84
CA ILE A 111 1.06 14.98 -5.87
C ILE A 111 2.51 15.50 -5.87
N GLY A 112 2.83 16.43 -6.78
CA GLY A 112 4.18 16.99 -6.89
C GLY A 112 4.59 17.77 -5.64
N TRP A 113 3.65 18.53 -5.05
CA TRP A 113 3.91 19.22 -3.79
C TRP A 113 4.18 18.24 -2.63
N ILE A 114 3.39 17.16 -2.51
CA ILE A 114 3.59 16.13 -1.49
C ILE A 114 4.97 15.48 -1.64
N VAL A 115 5.35 15.12 -2.88
CA VAL A 115 6.66 14.49 -3.15
C VAL A 115 7.82 15.43 -2.81
N GLY A 116 7.71 16.72 -3.14
CA GLY A 116 8.67 17.74 -2.71
C GLY A 116 8.80 17.81 -1.19
N ALA A 117 7.66 17.93 -0.50
CA ALA A 117 7.61 18.00 0.96
C ALA A 117 8.22 16.76 1.64
N ILE A 118 7.98 15.55 1.12
CA ILE A 118 8.61 14.32 1.66
C ILE A 118 10.13 14.36 1.47
N LYS A 119 10.63 14.81 0.31
CA LYS A 119 12.07 14.87 0.00
C LYS A 119 12.81 15.92 0.84
N GLU A 120 12.16 17.03 1.16
CA GLU A 120 12.72 18.11 2.00
C GLU A 120 12.89 17.71 3.45
N GLN A 121 12.08 16.76 3.96
CA GLN A 121 12.08 16.34 5.36
C GLN A 121 13.24 15.37 5.73
N LYS A 122 14.30 15.30 4.91
CA LYS A 122 15.50 14.50 5.19
C LYS A 122 16.21 14.99 6.47
N PRO A 123 16.81 14.10 7.26
CA PRO A 123 17.06 14.34 8.68
C PRO A 123 18.09 15.45 8.93
N SER A 124 17.63 16.55 9.50
CA SER A 124 18.46 17.48 10.29
C SER A 124 18.54 16.96 11.73
N SER A 125 19.73 17.03 12.33
CA SER A 125 20.24 16.28 13.49
C SER A 125 19.55 16.48 14.86
N GLY A 126 18.23 16.73 14.93
CA GLY A 126 17.49 17.00 16.17
C GLY A 126 16.41 15.96 16.51
N LYS A 127 16.53 15.30 17.67
CA LYS A 127 15.63 14.23 18.16
C LYS A 127 14.15 14.63 18.28
N GLY A 128 13.85 15.91 18.54
CA GLY A 128 12.48 16.44 18.63
C GLY A 128 11.88 16.87 17.29
N SER A 129 12.71 17.29 16.33
CA SER A 129 12.29 17.58 14.95
C SER A 129 11.91 16.30 14.22
N PHE A 130 12.69 15.23 14.45
CA PHE A 130 12.50 13.92 13.83
C PHE A 130 11.10 13.32 14.04
N ARG A 131 10.51 13.44 15.25
CA ARG A 131 9.17 12.90 15.54
C ARG A 131 8.05 13.64 14.79
N ARG A 132 8.13 14.97 14.66
CA ARG A 132 7.09 15.77 13.97
C ARG A 132 7.18 15.65 12.46
N SER A 133 8.40 15.62 11.92
CA SER A 133 8.66 15.29 10.51
C SER A 133 8.10 13.91 10.17
N SER A 134 8.20 12.94 11.08
CA SER A 134 7.67 11.59 10.87
C SER A 134 6.13 11.54 10.76
N SER A 135 5.40 12.28 11.61
CA SER A 135 3.93 12.29 11.55
C SER A 135 3.38 12.99 10.31
N LEU A 136 4.06 14.04 9.83
CA LEU A 136 3.68 14.70 8.59
C LEU A 136 3.93 13.76 7.41
N VAL A 137 5.09 13.11 7.33
CA VAL A 137 5.41 12.13 6.28
C VAL A 137 4.40 10.98 6.25
N GLU A 138 3.95 10.48 7.40
CA GLU A 138 2.87 9.48 7.46
C GLU A 138 1.56 9.97 6.86
N GLY A 139 1.13 11.19 7.20
CA GLY A 139 -0.08 11.79 6.61
C GLY A 139 0.06 11.98 5.10
N LEU A 140 1.22 12.47 4.66
CA LEU A 140 1.54 12.70 3.24
C LEU A 140 1.58 11.38 2.43
N LEU A 141 2.22 10.33 2.95
CA LEU A 141 2.20 9.00 2.34
C LEU A 141 0.76 8.47 2.24
N GLY A 142 -0.06 8.69 3.25
CA GLY A 142 -1.47 8.30 3.23
C GLY A 142 -2.28 9.05 2.17
N LEU A 143 -1.97 10.32 1.89
CA LEU A 143 -2.55 11.03 0.75
C LEU A 143 -2.09 10.47 -0.59
N LEU A 144 -0.81 10.11 -0.72
CA LEU A 144 -0.30 9.46 -1.95
C LEU A 144 -1.02 8.13 -2.22
N VAL A 145 -1.33 7.36 -1.17
CA VAL A 145 -2.09 6.10 -1.29
C VAL A 145 -3.47 6.31 -1.94
N HIS A 146 -4.15 7.44 -1.69
CA HIS A 146 -5.41 7.77 -2.38
C HIS A 146 -5.22 7.92 -3.89
N PHE A 147 -4.16 8.60 -4.31
CA PHE A 147 -3.82 8.77 -5.73
C PHE A 147 -3.43 7.42 -6.37
N SER A 148 -2.68 6.58 -5.66
CA SER A 148 -2.24 5.26 -6.16
C SER A 148 -3.37 4.28 -6.43
N ARG A 149 -4.54 4.48 -5.80
CA ARG A 149 -5.73 3.66 -6.03
C ARG A 149 -6.55 4.12 -7.24
N SER A 150 -6.25 5.29 -7.80
CA SER A 150 -7.04 5.86 -8.88
C SER A 150 -6.76 5.18 -10.22
N SER A 151 -7.81 4.97 -11.00
CA SER A 151 -7.72 4.58 -12.41
C SER A 151 -7.95 5.75 -13.37
N ASP A 152 -8.09 6.98 -12.85
CA ASP A 152 -8.26 8.18 -13.66
C ASP A 152 -6.97 8.52 -14.43
N PRO A 153 -7.03 8.72 -15.76
CA PRO A 153 -5.83 8.95 -16.57
C PRO A 153 -5.00 10.16 -16.15
N GLU A 154 -5.63 11.23 -15.66
CA GLU A 154 -4.95 12.46 -15.26
C GLU A 154 -4.19 12.26 -13.94
N ILE A 155 -4.84 11.61 -12.96
CA ILE A 155 -4.17 11.21 -11.72
C ILE A 155 -3.01 10.26 -12.02
N LEU A 156 -3.21 9.30 -12.91
CA LEU A 156 -2.15 8.35 -13.29
C LEU A 156 -0.97 9.05 -13.96
N SER A 157 -1.19 10.04 -14.82
CA SER A 157 -0.09 10.86 -15.37
C SER A 157 0.72 11.52 -14.24
N GLY A 158 0.03 12.14 -13.28
CA GLY A 158 0.68 12.74 -12.11
C GLY A 158 1.43 11.73 -11.24
N VAL A 159 0.90 10.50 -11.08
CA VAL A 159 1.55 9.41 -10.35
C VAL A 159 2.87 9.01 -11.04
N LYS A 160 2.87 8.93 -12.38
CA LYS A 160 4.06 8.59 -13.18
C LYS A 160 5.09 9.70 -13.17
N GLU A 161 4.68 10.94 -13.47
CA GLU A 161 5.55 12.12 -13.54
C GLU A 161 6.30 12.38 -12.22
N ASN A 162 5.72 11.95 -11.09
CA ASN A 162 6.31 12.12 -9.77
C ASN A 162 6.96 10.85 -9.21
N ASN A 163 7.10 9.79 -10.01
CA ASN A 163 7.77 8.51 -9.69
C ASN A 163 7.31 7.91 -8.35
N LEU A 164 6.00 7.80 -8.13
CA LEU A 164 5.45 7.39 -6.83
C LEU A 164 5.92 6.00 -6.39
N MET A 165 6.23 5.12 -7.34
CA MET A 165 6.81 3.80 -7.07
C MET A 165 8.13 3.92 -6.28
N ALA A 166 9.03 4.79 -6.75
CA ALA A 166 10.29 5.09 -6.07
C ALA A 166 10.05 5.75 -4.70
N ILE A 167 9.10 6.69 -4.60
CA ILE A 167 8.78 7.37 -3.33
C ILE A 167 8.33 6.39 -2.26
N PHE A 168 7.45 5.45 -2.59
CA PHE A 168 7.01 4.44 -1.63
C PHE A 168 8.13 3.45 -1.29
N ARG A 169 8.92 3.00 -2.28
CA ARG A 169 10.07 2.13 -2.02
C ARG A 169 11.06 2.80 -1.06
N ASP A 170 11.44 4.04 -1.32
CA ASP A 170 12.40 4.76 -0.49
C ASP A 170 11.85 4.99 0.93
N ALA A 171 10.54 5.21 1.06
CA ALA A 171 9.87 5.31 2.35
C ALA A 171 9.91 4.00 3.16
N LEU A 172 9.91 2.82 2.51
CA LEU A 172 10.11 1.54 3.18
C LEU A 172 11.50 1.44 3.82
N CYS A 173 12.54 1.84 3.07
CA CYS A 173 13.93 1.70 3.49
C CYS A 173 14.32 2.70 4.59
N ILE A 174 13.76 3.91 4.56
CA ILE A 174 14.17 5.01 5.46
C ILE A 174 13.35 5.03 6.76
N SER A 175 12.10 4.55 6.72
CA SER A 175 11.21 4.72 7.87
C SER A 175 11.41 3.67 8.96
N SER A 176 11.52 4.14 10.20
CA SER A 176 11.43 3.30 11.40
C SER A 176 10.00 3.12 11.91
N GLN A 177 9.04 3.91 11.41
CA GLN A 177 7.66 3.87 11.91
C GLN A 177 6.82 2.84 11.16
N ALA A 178 6.13 1.97 11.92
CA ALA A 178 5.25 0.94 11.39
C ALA A 178 4.13 1.52 10.50
N ARG A 179 3.59 2.70 10.82
CA ARG A 179 2.51 3.32 10.03
C ARG A 179 3.02 3.77 8.66
N ALA A 180 4.17 4.43 8.60
CA ALA A 180 4.79 4.82 7.33
C ALA A 180 5.16 3.60 6.47
N LYS A 181 5.79 2.57 7.05
CA LYS A 181 6.08 1.29 6.36
C LYS A 181 4.81 0.68 5.76
N LYS A 182 3.75 0.59 6.56
CA LYS A 182 2.45 0.08 6.12
C LYS A 182 1.89 0.89 4.94
N LEU A 183 1.86 2.22 5.05
CA LEU A 183 1.33 3.09 3.98
C LEU A 183 2.15 2.99 2.70
N ALA A 184 3.47 2.89 2.81
CA ALA A 184 4.35 2.70 1.67
C ALA A 184 4.12 1.34 0.98
N ALA A 185 4.06 0.24 1.75
CA ALA A 185 3.72 -1.06 1.20
C ALA A 185 2.31 -1.07 0.55
N GLN A 186 1.35 -0.36 1.13
CA GLN A 186 -0.01 -0.23 0.59
C GLN A 186 -0.02 0.56 -0.74
N GLY A 187 0.77 1.62 -0.85
CA GLY A 187 0.95 2.37 -2.09
C GLY A 187 1.52 1.50 -3.20
N LEU A 188 2.60 0.75 -2.90
CA LEU A 188 3.21 -0.21 -3.83
C LEU A 188 2.24 -1.30 -4.27
N GLN A 189 1.43 -1.82 -3.33
CA GLN A 189 0.37 -2.77 -3.66
C GLN A 189 -0.59 -2.19 -4.71
N TYR A 190 -1.17 -1.01 -4.46
CA TYR A 190 -2.15 -0.41 -5.38
C TYR A 190 -1.57 -0.11 -6.75
N LEU A 191 -0.35 0.41 -6.82
CA LEU A 191 0.34 0.63 -8.08
C LEU A 191 0.56 -0.69 -8.83
N SER A 192 0.99 -1.74 -8.14
CA SER A 192 1.21 -3.06 -8.73
C SER A 192 -0.09 -3.80 -9.10
N GLU A 193 -1.23 -3.48 -8.50
CA GLU A 193 -2.53 -4.03 -8.88
C GLU A 193 -3.09 -3.37 -10.14
N ALA A 194 -2.66 -2.15 -10.48
CA ALA A 194 -3.10 -1.47 -11.69
C ALA A 194 -2.58 -2.14 -12.97
N VAL A 195 -1.45 -2.87 -12.90
CA VAL A 195 -0.68 -3.40 -14.04
C VAL A 195 -1.46 -4.27 -15.03
N PRO A 196 -2.34 -5.22 -14.61
CA PRO A 196 -3.06 -6.08 -15.55
C PRO A 196 -4.01 -5.32 -16.50
N SER A 197 -4.58 -4.19 -16.06
CA SER A 197 -5.42 -3.35 -16.92
C SER A 197 -4.61 -2.62 -18.02
N TRP A 198 -3.31 -2.43 -17.81
CA TRP A 198 -2.42 -1.71 -18.72
C TRP A 198 -1.74 -2.61 -19.75
N VAL A 199 -1.26 -3.78 -19.32
CA VAL A 199 -0.67 -4.78 -20.24
C VAL A 199 -1.73 -5.24 -21.26
N ALA A 200 -2.99 -5.40 -20.84
CA ALA A 200 -4.10 -5.68 -21.74
C ALA A 200 -4.37 -4.54 -22.78
N ALA A 201 -4.19 -3.28 -22.38
CA ALA A 201 -4.32 -2.13 -23.29
C ALA A 201 -3.17 -2.07 -24.31
N GLN A 202 -1.93 -2.35 -23.91
CA GLN A 202 -0.78 -2.38 -24.82
C GLN A 202 -0.83 -3.54 -25.82
N HIS A 203 -1.35 -4.71 -25.43
CA HIS A 203 -1.55 -5.83 -26.37
C HIS A 203 -2.65 -5.56 -27.41
N THR A 204 -3.52 -4.57 -27.19
CA THR A 204 -4.54 -4.16 -28.18
C THR A 204 -3.94 -3.24 -29.25
N GLU A 205 -2.97 -2.38 -28.90
CA GLU A 205 -2.33 -1.46 -29.85
C GLU A 205 -1.22 -2.10 -30.71
N LEU A 206 -0.70 -3.26 -30.29
CA LEU A 206 0.36 -3.98 -31.01
C LEU A 206 -0.14 -4.91 -32.12
N GLN A 207 -1.44 -4.91 -32.48
CA GLN A 207 -1.87 -5.62 -33.68
C GLN A 207 -1.43 -4.84 -34.93
N PRO A 208 -0.49 -5.35 -35.76
CA PRO A 208 -0.20 -4.71 -37.03
C PRO A 208 -1.46 -4.75 -37.91
N PRO A 209 -1.75 -3.69 -38.68
CA PRO A 209 -2.86 -3.72 -39.62
C PRO A 209 -2.66 -4.88 -40.60
N LYS A 210 -3.63 -5.80 -40.64
CA LYS A 210 -3.67 -6.86 -41.65
C LYS A 210 -3.87 -6.19 -43.02
N GLY A 211 -2.79 -6.11 -43.78
CA GLY A 211 -2.83 -5.74 -45.18
C GLY A 211 -1.76 -4.72 -45.52
N LEU A 212 -0.69 -5.21 -46.17
CA LEU A 212 -0.15 -4.69 -47.42
C LEU A 212 1.11 -5.50 -47.76
N SER A 213 0.98 -6.34 -48.78
CA SER A 213 2.07 -7.09 -49.37
C SER A 213 2.94 -6.15 -50.21
N PHE A 214 4.21 -5.96 -49.85
CA PHE A 214 5.23 -5.43 -50.75
C PHE A 214 6.50 -6.28 -50.65
N PRO A 215 7.13 -6.65 -51.79
CA PRO A 215 8.32 -7.48 -51.80
C PRO A 215 9.61 -6.64 -51.84
N LEU A 216 10.64 -7.17 -51.16
CA LEU A 216 12.08 -6.85 -51.27
C LEU A 216 12.58 -5.57 -50.56
N ILE A 217 13.44 -5.74 -49.54
CA ILE A 217 14.91 -5.64 -49.63
C ILE A 217 15.50 -6.21 -48.33
N PHE A 218 16.42 -7.16 -48.48
CA PHE A 218 17.16 -7.81 -47.40
C PHE A 218 18.25 -6.84 -46.88
N VAL A 219 17.96 -6.10 -45.81
CA VAL A 219 18.99 -5.41 -45.02
C VAL A 219 19.11 -6.13 -43.69
N CYS A 220 20.34 -6.62 -43.43
CA CYS A 220 20.74 -7.31 -42.22
C CYS A 220 20.81 -6.32 -41.04
N CYS A 221 19.66 -5.80 -40.63
CA CYS A 221 19.52 -5.06 -39.37
C CYS A 221 19.38 -6.10 -38.27
N LYS A 222 20.43 -6.26 -37.45
CA LYS A 222 20.25 -6.90 -36.14
C LYS A 222 19.17 -6.09 -35.43
N GLU A 223 18.02 -6.71 -35.18
CA GLU A 223 17.02 -6.14 -34.27
C GLU A 223 17.76 -5.78 -32.97
N PRO A 224 17.63 -4.54 -32.48
CA PRO A 224 18.11 -4.24 -31.13
C PRO A 224 17.49 -5.29 -30.20
N PRO A 225 18.26 -5.89 -29.27
CA PRO A 225 17.72 -6.92 -28.40
C PRO A 225 16.47 -6.36 -27.74
N LEU A 226 15.32 -6.95 -28.07
CA LEU A 226 14.05 -6.63 -27.44
C LEU A 226 14.30 -6.60 -25.92
N PRO A 227 13.85 -5.57 -25.19
CA PRO A 227 14.02 -5.54 -23.75
C PRO A 227 13.56 -6.88 -23.19
N ALA A 228 14.46 -7.56 -22.46
CA ALA A 228 14.16 -8.89 -21.96
C ALA A 228 12.80 -8.86 -21.24
N ALA A 229 11.87 -9.68 -21.74
CA ALA A 229 10.49 -9.68 -21.26
C ALA A 229 10.49 -9.85 -19.73
N CYS A 230 9.61 -9.10 -19.08
CA CYS A 230 9.42 -9.18 -17.64
C CYS A 230 9.15 -10.63 -17.23
N PRO A 231 9.90 -11.24 -16.29
CA PRO A 231 9.67 -12.64 -15.90
C PRO A 231 8.30 -12.87 -15.25
N VAL A 232 7.67 -11.81 -14.74
CA VAL A 232 6.34 -11.84 -14.11
C VAL A 232 5.22 -11.57 -15.13
N HIS A 233 5.37 -10.52 -15.93
CA HIS A 233 4.32 -10.02 -16.85
C HIS A 233 4.48 -10.48 -18.31
N ASN A 234 5.61 -11.07 -18.68
CA ASN A 234 5.98 -11.48 -20.04
C ASN A 234 5.81 -10.38 -21.13
N ALA A 235 5.95 -9.12 -20.73
CA ALA A 235 5.88 -7.95 -21.59
C ALA A 235 7.03 -6.99 -21.23
N GLY A 236 7.24 -5.93 -22.02
CA GLY A 236 8.07 -4.81 -21.60
C GLY A 236 7.46 -4.19 -20.35
N CYS A 237 8.12 -4.33 -19.20
CA CYS A 237 7.69 -3.75 -17.94
C CYS A 237 8.82 -2.87 -17.39
N ASP A 238 8.44 -1.77 -16.77
CA ASP A 238 9.31 -0.82 -16.07
C ASP A 238 8.69 -0.39 -14.73
N GLU A 239 9.44 0.43 -13.99
CA GLU A 239 9.02 0.98 -12.70
C GLU A 239 7.87 1.99 -12.83
N ASP A 240 7.94 2.91 -13.81
CA ASP A 240 7.07 4.09 -13.84
C ASP A 240 5.84 3.94 -14.75
N ASN A 241 5.92 3.23 -15.87
CA ASN A 241 4.77 3.02 -16.76
C ASN A 241 3.91 1.84 -16.35
N THR A 242 4.56 0.75 -15.92
CA THR A 242 3.88 -0.49 -15.58
C THR A 242 3.94 -0.84 -14.11
N PHE A 243 4.48 0.01 -13.23
CA PHE A 243 4.47 -0.18 -11.78
C PHE A 243 4.89 -1.57 -11.30
N CYS A 244 5.80 -2.22 -12.02
CA CYS A 244 6.20 -3.59 -11.74
C CYS A 244 7.10 -3.61 -10.50
N LEU A 245 6.69 -4.28 -9.42
CA LEU A 245 7.48 -4.36 -8.17
C LEU A 245 8.89 -4.91 -8.40
N LEU A 246 9.04 -5.85 -9.33
CA LEU A 246 10.34 -6.43 -9.65
C LEU A 246 11.27 -5.41 -10.33
N LYS A 247 10.77 -4.69 -11.33
CA LYS A 247 11.58 -3.67 -12.04
C LYS A 247 11.79 -2.40 -11.22
N GLY A 248 10.84 -2.06 -10.36
CA GLY A 248 10.99 -0.98 -9.39
C GLY A 248 11.83 -1.35 -8.17
N HIS A 249 12.47 -2.53 -8.13
CA HIS A 249 13.31 -2.99 -7.03
C HIS A 249 12.62 -2.95 -5.65
N ALA A 250 11.30 -3.12 -5.62
CA ALA A 250 10.48 -3.03 -4.41
C ALA A 250 10.30 -4.39 -3.70
N VAL A 251 10.55 -5.51 -4.40
CA VAL A 251 10.36 -6.86 -3.85
C VAL A 251 11.21 -7.10 -2.61
N LYS A 252 12.51 -6.85 -2.66
CA LYS A 252 13.41 -7.12 -1.52
C LYS A 252 13.04 -6.27 -0.27
N PRO A 253 12.82 -4.94 -0.37
CA PRO A 253 12.29 -4.17 0.75
C PRO A 253 10.97 -4.70 1.33
N LEU A 254 10.07 -5.22 0.48
CA LEU A 254 8.82 -5.84 0.95
C LEU A 254 9.06 -7.18 1.65
N VAL A 255 10.03 -7.99 1.20
CA VAL A 255 10.43 -9.24 1.85
C VAL A 255 10.97 -8.98 3.26
N GLU A 256 11.79 -7.94 3.44
CA GLU A 256 12.32 -7.55 4.75
C GLU A 256 11.19 -7.23 5.76
N LEU A 257 10.06 -6.68 5.29
CA LEU A 257 8.89 -6.40 6.13
C LEU A 257 8.11 -7.64 6.60
N LEU A 258 8.35 -8.82 6.03
CA LEU A 258 7.71 -10.06 6.48
C LEU A 258 8.13 -10.44 7.91
N SER A 259 9.30 -9.94 8.35
CA SER A 259 9.83 -10.10 9.70
C SER A 259 9.52 -8.93 10.66
N ASP A 260 8.73 -7.94 10.23
CA ASP A 260 8.42 -6.74 11.04
C ASP A 260 7.59 -7.09 12.29
N GLU A 261 7.81 -6.39 13.39
CA GLU A 261 7.08 -6.62 14.66
C GLU A 261 5.56 -6.37 14.54
N SER A 262 5.16 -5.53 13.59
CA SER A 262 3.76 -5.19 13.35
C SER A 262 3.12 -6.16 12.36
N SER A 263 2.18 -6.99 12.84
CA SER A 263 1.36 -7.86 11.97
C SER A 263 0.58 -7.10 10.89
N ARG A 264 0.29 -5.81 11.10
CA ARG A 264 -0.32 -4.94 10.08
C ARG A 264 0.65 -4.62 8.95
N VAL A 265 1.93 -4.41 9.26
CA VAL A 265 2.99 -4.17 8.27
C VAL A 265 3.26 -5.47 7.50
N GLN A 266 3.45 -6.58 8.21
CA GLN A 266 3.60 -7.91 7.60
C GLN A 266 2.45 -8.20 6.62
N ARG A 267 1.20 -7.99 7.05
CA ARG A 267 0.03 -8.21 6.20
C ARG A 267 0.07 -7.41 4.91
N THR A 268 0.33 -6.10 5.01
CA THR A 268 0.36 -5.25 3.82
C THR A 268 1.55 -5.58 2.91
N ALA A 269 2.68 -6.02 3.46
CA ALA A 269 3.80 -6.52 2.67
C ALA A 269 3.43 -7.79 1.89
N VAL A 270 2.75 -8.74 2.52
CA VAL A 270 2.23 -9.95 1.84
C VAL A 270 1.18 -9.58 0.79
N GLU A 271 0.30 -8.60 1.07
CA GLU A 271 -0.68 -8.10 0.10
C GLU A 271 0.02 -7.49 -1.12
N ALA A 272 1.06 -6.69 -0.93
CA ALA A 272 1.87 -6.14 -2.03
C ALA A 272 2.61 -7.23 -2.82
N LEU A 273 3.30 -8.17 -2.16
CA LEU A 273 3.98 -9.29 -2.86
C LEU A 273 2.99 -10.19 -3.61
N SER A 274 1.76 -10.31 -3.12
CA SER A 274 0.74 -11.17 -3.72
C SER A 274 0.26 -10.72 -5.09
N THR A 275 0.47 -9.46 -5.45
CA THR A 275 0.12 -8.94 -6.78
C THR A 275 0.89 -9.69 -7.88
N LEU A 276 2.13 -10.11 -7.59
CA LEU A 276 3.01 -10.80 -8.54
C LEU A 276 2.53 -12.20 -8.90
N VAL A 277 1.88 -12.90 -7.95
CA VAL A 277 1.41 -14.29 -8.15
C VAL A 277 -0.12 -14.40 -8.26
N SER A 278 -0.84 -13.26 -8.26
CA SER A 278 -2.29 -13.23 -8.45
C SER A 278 -2.69 -13.63 -9.86
N ASN A 279 -2.05 -13.05 -10.87
CA ASN A 279 -2.25 -13.35 -12.28
C ASN A 279 -0.91 -13.41 -13.04
N PRO A 280 0.01 -14.31 -12.66
CA PRO A 280 1.32 -14.38 -13.30
C PRO A 280 1.16 -14.95 -14.71
N HIS A 281 1.87 -14.39 -15.68
CA HIS A 281 1.95 -15.00 -17.00
C HIS A 281 2.68 -16.36 -16.92
N ASN A 282 3.73 -16.44 -16.11
CA ASN A 282 4.47 -17.65 -15.83
C ASN A 282 4.71 -17.79 -14.32
N LEU A 283 3.90 -18.63 -13.66
CA LEU A 283 4.00 -18.84 -12.22
C LEU A 283 5.36 -19.40 -11.81
N LYS A 284 5.90 -20.38 -12.55
CA LYS A 284 7.20 -21.00 -12.23
C LYS A 284 8.32 -19.96 -12.24
N GLN A 285 8.40 -19.16 -13.29
CA GLN A 285 9.42 -18.12 -13.42
C GLN A 285 9.25 -17.03 -12.34
N THR A 286 8.01 -16.62 -12.07
CA THR A 286 7.71 -15.64 -11.01
C THR A 286 8.17 -16.13 -9.64
N VAL A 287 7.88 -17.39 -9.31
CA VAL A 287 8.28 -18.00 -8.03
C VAL A 287 9.80 -18.13 -7.94
N GLN A 288 10.49 -18.46 -9.04
CA GLN A 288 11.96 -18.49 -9.07
C GLN A 288 12.59 -17.13 -8.80
N GLU A 289 12.03 -16.04 -9.35
CA GLU A 289 12.48 -14.67 -9.05
C GLU A 289 12.23 -14.30 -7.59
N LEU A 290 11.07 -14.69 -7.04
CA LEU A 290 10.74 -14.49 -5.63
C LEU A 290 11.70 -15.27 -4.71
N ASP A 291 12.04 -16.50 -5.06
CA ASP A 291 12.98 -17.34 -4.32
C ASP A 291 14.39 -16.75 -4.33
N GLN A 292 14.88 -16.29 -5.49
CA GLN A 292 16.18 -15.61 -5.60
C GLN A 292 16.28 -14.34 -4.73
N LEU A 293 15.14 -13.70 -4.46
CA LEU A 293 15.04 -12.52 -3.59
C LEU A 293 14.71 -12.87 -2.13
N GLY A 294 14.72 -14.16 -1.77
CA GLY A 294 14.48 -14.66 -0.41
C GLY A 294 13.01 -14.69 0.02
N ALA A 295 12.07 -14.32 -0.86
CA ALA A 295 10.67 -14.18 -0.51
C ALA A 295 10.02 -15.51 -0.13
N VAL A 296 10.39 -16.61 -0.81
CA VAL A 296 9.82 -17.95 -0.55
C VAL A 296 10.16 -18.39 0.87
N GLN A 297 11.45 -18.36 1.23
CA GLN A 297 11.90 -18.74 2.57
C GLN A 297 11.24 -17.90 3.67
N GLU A 298 11.19 -16.58 3.51
CA GLU A 298 10.57 -15.68 4.51
C GLU A 298 9.06 -15.90 4.63
N LEU A 299 8.34 -16.17 3.53
CA LEU A 299 6.91 -16.49 3.56
C LEU A 299 6.63 -17.82 4.27
N MET A 300 7.44 -18.86 4.02
CA MET A 300 7.30 -20.14 4.71
C MET A 300 7.60 -19.99 6.20
N SER A 301 8.68 -19.29 6.55
CA SER A 301 9.04 -18.97 7.94
C SER A 301 7.91 -18.23 8.65
N LEU A 302 7.40 -17.14 8.04
CA LEU A 302 6.29 -16.38 8.57
C LEU A 302 5.08 -17.29 8.82
N PHE A 303 4.68 -18.12 7.85
CA PHE A 303 3.55 -19.03 7.99
C PHE A 303 3.64 -19.94 9.23
N THR A 304 4.82 -20.48 9.54
CA THR A 304 5.00 -21.38 10.69
C THR A 304 4.79 -20.71 12.05
N THR A 305 4.92 -19.38 12.11
CA THR A 305 4.75 -18.60 13.34
C THR A 305 3.34 -18.03 13.52
N LEU A 306 2.50 -18.08 12.47
CA LEU A 306 1.20 -17.43 12.46
C LEU A 306 0.12 -18.20 13.23
N ARG A 307 -0.67 -17.44 13.97
CA ARG A 307 -1.93 -17.91 14.57
C ARG A 307 -3.10 -17.71 13.60
N PRO A 308 -4.22 -18.44 13.79
CA PRO A 308 -5.42 -18.25 12.97
C PRO A 308 -5.88 -16.78 12.90
N GLY A 309 -6.11 -16.31 11.67
CA GLY A 309 -6.52 -14.93 11.42
C GLY A 309 -6.32 -14.51 9.96
N THR A 310 -6.63 -13.25 9.67
CA THR A 310 -6.58 -12.70 8.29
C THR A 310 -5.18 -12.70 7.69
N LEU A 311 -4.13 -12.52 8.50
CA LEU A 311 -2.74 -12.62 8.04
C LEU A 311 -2.40 -14.06 7.63
N GLN A 312 -2.77 -15.07 8.45
CA GLN A 312 -2.55 -16.48 8.11
C GLN A 312 -3.26 -16.85 6.81
N GLU A 313 -4.52 -16.43 6.63
CA GLU A 313 -5.28 -16.69 5.41
C GLU A 313 -4.60 -16.11 4.16
N LYS A 314 -4.02 -14.90 4.27
CA LYS A 314 -3.31 -14.28 3.14
C LYS A 314 -1.95 -14.94 2.86
N VAL A 315 -1.20 -15.31 3.90
CA VAL A 315 0.09 -15.99 3.76
C VAL A 315 -0.09 -17.40 3.20
N ILE A 316 -1.06 -18.18 3.70
CA ILE A 316 -1.30 -19.53 3.17
C ILE A 316 -1.77 -19.50 1.71
N TRP A 317 -2.47 -18.44 1.29
CA TRP A 317 -2.79 -18.24 -0.12
C TRP A 317 -1.52 -18.06 -0.98
N MET A 318 -0.52 -17.31 -0.49
CA MET A 318 0.78 -17.18 -1.17
C MET A 318 1.54 -18.51 -1.20
N VAL A 319 1.59 -19.19 -0.05
CA VAL A 319 2.24 -20.50 0.10
C VAL A 319 1.63 -21.51 -0.86
N GLU A 320 0.31 -21.58 -0.97
CA GLU A 320 -0.39 -22.47 -1.89
C GLU A 320 0.04 -22.21 -3.34
N LYS A 321 0.14 -20.94 -3.76
CA LYS A 321 0.62 -20.57 -5.10
C LYS A 321 2.06 -20.99 -5.34
N ILE A 322 2.94 -20.79 -4.36
CA ILE A 322 4.35 -21.18 -4.44
C ILE A 322 4.48 -22.70 -4.57
N LEU A 323 3.74 -23.47 -3.76
CA LEU A 323 3.78 -24.93 -3.77
C LEU A 323 3.22 -25.57 -5.05
N ARG A 324 2.55 -24.82 -5.93
CA ARG A 324 2.22 -25.33 -7.28
C ARG A 324 3.45 -25.52 -8.16
N VAL A 325 4.58 -24.93 -7.78
CA VAL A 325 5.86 -25.10 -8.46
C VAL A 325 6.58 -26.30 -7.85
N GLU A 326 6.79 -27.34 -8.67
CA GLU A 326 7.32 -28.64 -8.24
C GLU A 326 8.66 -28.54 -7.49
N SER A 327 9.57 -27.65 -7.90
CA SER A 327 10.85 -27.45 -7.20
C SER A 327 10.65 -27.00 -5.75
N GLU A 328 9.71 -26.09 -5.51
CA GLU A 328 9.40 -25.58 -4.18
C GLU A 328 8.65 -26.62 -3.35
N ALA A 329 7.69 -27.32 -3.96
CA ALA A 329 6.98 -28.41 -3.28
C ALA A 329 7.94 -29.50 -2.78
N LEU A 330 8.88 -29.92 -3.62
CA LEU A 330 9.89 -30.91 -3.25
C LEU A 330 10.79 -30.39 -2.12
N ALA A 331 11.22 -29.14 -2.17
CA ALA A 331 12.06 -28.53 -1.14
C ALA A 331 11.40 -28.53 0.25
N TYR A 332 10.09 -28.25 0.33
CA TYR A 332 9.36 -28.16 1.60
C TYR A 332 8.61 -29.43 2.02
N SER A 333 8.55 -30.46 1.16
CA SER A 333 7.90 -31.76 1.48
C SER A 333 8.53 -32.48 2.68
N THR A 334 9.82 -32.25 2.94
CA THR A 334 10.57 -32.89 4.03
C THR A 334 10.60 -32.07 5.32
N ASP A 335 10.13 -30.82 5.30
CA ASP A 335 10.04 -29.96 6.47
C ASP A 335 8.83 -30.34 7.33
N GLN A 336 9.08 -31.17 8.34
CA GLN A 336 8.05 -31.65 9.27
C GLN A 336 7.37 -30.52 10.05
N GLY A 337 8.08 -29.42 10.34
CA GLY A 337 7.54 -28.26 11.03
C GLY A 337 6.51 -27.55 10.16
N PHE A 338 6.88 -27.27 8.92
CA PHE A 338 6.01 -26.67 7.92
C PHE A 338 4.78 -27.53 7.61
N VAL A 339 4.96 -28.84 7.37
CA VAL A 339 3.86 -29.78 7.12
C VAL A 339 2.89 -29.82 8.29
N LYS A 340 3.39 -29.83 9.53
CA LYS A 340 2.55 -29.77 10.73
C LYS A 340 1.72 -28.48 10.77
N CYS A 341 2.30 -27.33 10.46
CA CYS A 341 1.57 -26.05 10.40
C CYS A 341 0.45 -26.08 9.34
N LEU A 342 0.68 -26.70 8.17
CA LEU A 342 -0.37 -26.90 7.17
C LEU A 342 -1.50 -27.80 7.69
N VAL A 343 -1.17 -28.90 8.39
CA VAL A 343 -2.17 -29.77 9.02
C VAL A 343 -2.98 -29.05 10.09
N ASP A 344 -2.33 -28.21 10.90
CA ASP A 344 -3.01 -27.40 11.92
C ASP A 344 -3.93 -26.35 11.27
N ALA A 345 -3.48 -25.69 10.19
CA ALA A 345 -4.31 -24.79 9.41
C ALA A 345 -5.53 -25.51 8.79
N PHE A 346 -5.37 -26.75 8.32
CA PHE A 346 -6.46 -27.59 7.81
C PHE A 346 -7.47 -27.98 8.90
N LYS A 347 -7.01 -28.25 10.13
CA LYS A 347 -7.89 -28.64 11.24
C LYS A 347 -8.64 -27.45 11.85
N TYR A 348 -7.92 -26.37 12.10
CA TYR A 348 -8.39 -25.26 12.95
C TYR A 348 -8.65 -23.95 12.20
N GLY A 349 -8.27 -23.84 10.93
CA GLY A 349 -8.49 -22.64 10.12
C GLY A 349 -9.97 -22.37 9.83
N ASN A 350 -10.26 -21.17 9.32
CA ASN A 350 -11.56 -20.87 8.72
C ASN A 350 -11.75 -21.64 7.40
N ALA A 351 -12.95 -21.60 6.81
CA ALA A 351 -13.25 -22.36 5.59
C ALA A 351 -12.24 -22.15 4.44
N ASN A 352 -11.81 -20.90 4.21
CA ASN A 352 -10.81 -20.56 3.19
C ASN A 352 -9.43 -21.14 3.52
N THR A 353 -8.98 -20.96 4.76
CA THR A 353 -7.69 -21.48 5.25
C THR A 353 -7.65 -23.00 5.16
N LYS A 354 -8.74 -23.69 5.51
CA LYS A 354 -8.82 -25.15 5.40
C LYS A 354 -8.65 -25.61 3.96
N ARG A 355 -9.36 -24.97 3.02
CA ARG A 355 -9.26 -25.29 1.59
C ARG A 355 -7.83 -25.08 1.08
N LEU A 356 -7.23 -23.91 1.37
CA LEU A 356 -5.86 -23.60 0.94
C LEU A 356 -4.81 -24.53 1.57
N ALA A 357 -5.00 -24.92 2.83
CA ALA A 357 -4.15 -25.90 3.49
C ALA A 357 -4.25 -27.27 2.84
N GLN A 358 -5.46 -27.71 2.49
CA GLN A 358 -5.67 -28.97 1.78
C GLN A 358 -5.03 -28.95 0.38
N ASP A 359 -5.20 -27.86 -0.37
CA ASP A 359 -4.58 -27.68 -1.69
C ASP A 359 -3.05 -27.72 -1.57
N SER A 360 -2.49 -27.00 -0.59
CA SER A 360 -1.06 -26.99 -0.28
C SER A 360 -0.52 -28.38 0.08
N LEU A 361 -1.20 -29.12 0.96
CA LEU A 361 -0.82 -30.49 1.34
C LEU A 361 -0.92 -31.47 0.17
N THR A 362 -1.81 -31.21 -0.78
CA THR A 362 -1.94 -32.03 -2.00
C THR A 362 -0.77 -31.78 -2.94
N ASN A 363 -0.31 -30.53 -3.05
CA ASN A 363 0.85 -30.17 -3.87
C ASN A 363 2.19 -30.70 -3.31
N LEU A 364 2.27 -31.05 -2.03
CA LEU A 364 3.48 -31.63 -1.40
C LEU A 364 3.66 -33.14 -1.62
N LYS A 365 2.68 -33.80 -2.26
CA LYS A 365 2.72 -35.23 -2.57
C LYS A 365 3.42 -35.46 -3.90
#